data_AF-A0A7W1TTV4-F1
#
_entry.id   AF-A0A7W1TTV4-F1
#
_cell.length_a   1.000
_cell.length_b   1.000
_cell.length_c   1.000
_cell.angle_alpha   90.00
_cell.angle_beta   90.00
_cell.angle_gamma   90.00
#
_symmetry.space_group_name_H-M   'P 1'
#
loop_
_entity.id
_entity.type
_entity.pdbx_description
1 polymer ?
#
loop_
_entity_poly.entity_id
_entity_poly.type
_entity_poly.pdbx_seq_one_letter_code
_entity_poly.pdbx_strand_id
1 'polypeptide(L)'
;MTPSNNTPEQNLADQQELAKAIRLGALRRPQCFGSYFDERGGSCALGAAYDGMYEMPREKREPGEIVPRNLERLFHCLEDVVKKCPETIEASDVQCRKKLPLGAMIVHLNDDHGWTREQIAEWLSIGAPGPRS
;
A
#
# COMPACT_ATOMS: atom_id res chain seq x y z
N MET A 1 18.35 0.60 13.17
CA MET A 1 17.64 -0.46 12.42
C MET A 1 18.69 -1.19 11.60
N THR A 2 18.89 -2.48 11.87
CA THR A 2 19.72 -3.34 11.02
C THR A 2 19.00 -3.48 9.68
N PRO A 3 19.65 -3.24 8.53
CA PRO A 3 19.02 -3.50 7.24
C PRO A 3 18.64 -4.98 7.17
N SER A 4 17.43 -5.28 6.73
CA SER A 4 17.01 -6.68 6.56
C SER A 4 17.79 -7.27 5.39
N ASN A 5 18.46 -8.41 5.59
CA ASN A 5 19.25 -9.09 4.57
C ASN A 5 18.36 -9.96 3.64
N ASN A 6 17.16 -9.48 3.32
CA ASN A 6 16.23 -10.24 2.48
C ASN A 6 16.74 -10.33 1.04
N THR A 7 16.66 -11.53 0.47
CA THR A 7 16.94 -11.75 -0.96
C THR A 7 15.84 -11.12 -1.82
N PRO A 8 16.10 -10.87 -3.12
CA PRO A 8 15.06 -10.41 -4.05
C PRO A 8 13.80 -11.29 -4.06
N GLU A 9 13.96 -12.61 -3.96
CA GLU A 9 12.85 -13.57 -3.92
C GLU A 9 12.04 -13.44 -2.63
N GLN A 10 12.71 -13.27 -1.49
CA GLN A 10 12.04 -13.02 -0.20
C GLN A 10 11.26 -11.70 -0.24
N ASN A 11 11.86 -10.65 -0.79
CA ASN A 11 11.19 -9.36 -0.97
C ASN A 11 9.99 -9.43 -1.93
N LEU A 12 10.03 -10.29 -2.96
CA LEU A 12 8.88 -10.50 -3.85
C LEU A 12 7.76 -11.28 -3.16
N ALA A 13 8.11 -12.35 -2.42
CA ALA A 13 7.14 -13.11 -1.64
C ALA A 13 6.42 -12.22 -0.62
N ASP A 14 7.17 -11.35 0.06
CA ASP A 14 6.64 -10.39 1.03
C ASP A 14 5.71 -9.34 0.37
N GLN A 15 6.08 -8.85 -0.83
CA GLN A 15 5.19 -8.00 -1.63
C GLN A 15 3.88 -8.70 -2.04
N GLN A 16 3.95 -9.99 -2.36
CA GLN A 16 2.76 -10.79 -2.70
C GLN A 16 1.88 -11.04 -1.47
N GLU A 17 2.46 -11.20 -0.29
CA GLU A 17 1.71 -11.29 0.97
C GLU A 17 1.03 -9.97 1.30
N LEU A 18 1.76 -8.85 1.17
CA LEU A 18 1.20 -7.50 1.30
C LEU A 18 0.04 -7.28 0.32
N ALA A 19 0.18 -7.71 -0.94
CA ALA A 19 -0.87 -7.62 -1.94
C ALA A 19 -2.14 -8.37 -1.54
N LYS A 20 -2.00 -9.59 -0.97
CA LYS A 20 -3.14 -10.36 -0.46
C LYS A 20 -3.83 -9.63 0.69
N ALA A 21 -3.07 -9.11 1.63
CA ALA A 21 -3.60 -8.34 2.75
C ALA A 21 -4.39 -7.11 2.27
N ILE A 22 -3.85 -6.35 1.31
CA ILE A 22 -4.56 -5.20 0.71
C ILE A 22 -5.89 -5.63 0.10
N ARG A 23 -5.91 -6.71 -0.70
CA ARG A 23 -7.15 -7.21 -1.31
C ARG A 23 -8.19 -7.60 -0.25
N LEU A 24 -7.77 -8.32 0.79
CA LEU A 24 -8.67 -8.72 1.87
C LEU A 24 -9.27 -7.52 2.60
N GLY A 25 -8.46 -6.50 2.93
CA GLY A 25 -8.96 -5.28 3.53
C GLY A 25 -9.84 -4.45 2.59
N ALA A 26 -9.55 -4.47 1.29
CA ALA A 26 -10.30 -3.70 0.31
C ALA A 26 -11.76 -4.17 0.18
N LEU A 27 -12.03 -5.46 0.39
CA LEU A 27 -13.38 -6.03 0.46
C LEU A 27 -14.17 -5.59 1.71
N ARG A 28 -13.50 -5.07 2.74
CA ARG A 28 -14.12 -4.79 4.05
C ARG A 28 -14.61 -3.36 4.21
N ARG A 29 -13.95 -2.40 3.55
CA ARG A 29 -14.17 -0.95 3.73
C ARG A 29 -14.09 -0.22 2.40
N PRO A 30 -14.77 0.94 2.22
CA PRO A 30 -14.52 1.80 1.08
C PRO A 30 -13.08 2.34 1.09
N GLN A 31 -12.58 2.81 -0.05
CA GLN A 31 -11.27 3.45 -0.13
C GLN A 31 -11.32 4.87 0.47
N CYS A 32 -10.24 5.27 1.13
CA CYS A 32 -10.00 6.67 1.52
C CYS A 32 -8.59 7.14 1.14
N PHE A 33 -8.35 8.44 1.30
CA PHE A 33 -7.12 9.14 0.91
C PHE A 33 -6.62 10.01 2.08
N GLY A 34 -5.31 10.24 2.15
CA GLY A 34 -4.66 11.11 3.14
C GLY A 34 -4.66 10.59 4.59
N SER A 35 -5.20 9.39 4.83
CA SER A 35 -5.25 8.74 6.14
C SER A 35 -5.28 7.22 5.99
N TYR A 36 -4.81 6.47 7.00
CA TYR A 36 -4.94 5.02 7.01
C TYR A 36 -6.39 4.57 7.11
N PHE A 37 -7.15 5.24 7.99
CA PHE A 37 -8.59 5.10 8.15
C PHE A 37 -9.21 6.48 8.31
N ASP A 38 -10.30 6.75 7.59
CA ASP A 38 -11.02 8.02 7.67
C ASP A 38 -12.21 7.94 8.64
N GLU A 39 -12.81 9.09 8.94
CA GLU A 39 -13.98 9.20 9.84
C GLU A 39 -15.24 8.52 9.26
N ARG A 40 -15.25 8.24 7.95
CA ARG A 40 -16.33 7.55 7.26
C ARG A 40 -16.15 6.02 7.29
N GLY A 41 -15.07 5.53 7.90
CA GLY A 41 -14.74 4.12 8.02
C GLY A 41 -14.10 3.52 6.76
N GLY A 42 -13.63 4.35 5.83
CA GLY A 42 -12.81 3.95 4.71
C GLY A 42 -11.36 3.68 5.10
N SER A 43 -10.59 3.05 4.21
CA SER A 43 -9.16 2.83 4.41
C SER A 43 -8.35 3.11 3.14
N CYS A 44 -7.13 3.61 3.27
CA CYS A 44 -6.18 3.64 2.15
C CYS A 44 -5.62 2.23 1.87
N ALA A 45 -4.71 2.09 0.92
CA ALA A 45 -4.07 0.82 0.61
C ALA A 45 -3.34 0.19 1.81
N LEU A 46 -2.51 0.94 2.54
CA LEU A 46 -1.83 0.39 3.73
C LEU A 46 -2.80 0.14 4.90
N GLY A 47 -3.85 0.96 5.04
CA GLY A 47 -4.92 0.71 6.01
C GLY A 47 -5.68 -0.57 5.68
N ALA A 48 -5.91 -0.85 4.40
CA ALA A 48 -6.48 -2.11 3.94
C ALA A 48 -5.54 -3.29 4.20
N ALA A 49 -4.22 -3.15 4.00
CA ALA A 49 -3.26 -4.19 4.39
C ALA A 49 -3.41 -4.53 5.88
N TYR A 50 -3.48 -3.50 6.73
CA TYR A 50 -3.65 -3.69 8.18
C TYR A 50 -4.98 -4.39 8.52
N ASP A 51 -6.10 -3.95 7.95
CA ASP A 51 -7.42 -4.55 8.17
C ASP A 51 -7.50 -5.99 7.62
N GLY A 52 -6.86 -6.27 6.48
CA GLY A 52 -6.79 -7.61 5.90
C GLY A 52 -6.00 -8.60 6.75
N MET A 53 -4.97 -8.14 7.46
CA MET A 53 -4.16 -8.98 8.35
C MET A 53 -4.81 -9.25 9.71
N TYR A 54 -5.43 -8.23 10.30
CA TYR A 54 -5.95 -8.30 11.67
C TYR A 54 -7.47 -8.43 11.77
N GLU A 55 -8.18 -8.40 10.64
CA GLU A 55 -9.63 -8.40 10.56
C GLU A 55 -10.28 -7.39 11.53
N MET A 56 -9.90 -6.12 11.40
CA MET A 56 -10.30 -5.09 12.37
C MET A 56 -11.83 -4.97 12.48
N PRO A 57 -12.39 -4.78 13.69
CA PRO A 57 -13.82 -4.61 13.89
C PRO A 57 -14.40 -3.50 13.00
N ARG A 58 -15.57 -3.77 12.41
CA ARG A 58 -16.23 -2.87 11.45
C ARG A 58 -16.94 -1.68 12.11
N GLU A 59 -17.10 -1.71 13.42
CA GLU A 59 -17.74 -0.66 14.20
C GLU A 59 -16.96 0.66 14.13
N LYS A 60 -17.68 1.78 14.18
CA LYS A 60 -17.08 3.11 14.23
C LYS A 60 -16.24 3.23 15.49
N ARG A 61 -14.95 3.44 15.30
CA ARG A 61 -14.00 3.83 16.35
C ARG A 61 -13.74 5.33 16.24
N GLU A 62 -13.29 5.94 17.33
CA GLU A 62 -12.96 7.36 17.32
C GLU A 62 -11.87 7.63 16.26
N PRO A 63 -11.94 8.76 15.53
CA PRO A 63 -10.88 9.14 14.58
C PRO A 63 -9.51 9.10 15.26
N GLY A 64 -8.57 8.34 14.69
CA GLY A 64 -7.21 8.17 15.25
C GLY A 64 -7.06 7.08 16.33
N GLU A 65 -8.13 6.36 16.70
CA GLU A 65 -8.07 5.26 17.68
C GLU A 65 -7.29 4.03 17.13
N ILE A 66 -7.35 3.81 15.82
CA ILE A 66 -6.53 2.79 15.15
C ILE A 66 -5.40 3.50 14.40
N VAL A 67 -4.23 3.54 15.03
CA VAL A 67 -2.97 3.85 14.35
C VAL A 67 -2.31 2.52 14.02
N PRO A 68 -2.23 2.11 12.74
CA PRO A 68 -1.39 0.98 12.35
C PRO A 68 0.02 1.20 12.88
N ARG A 69 0.46 0.34 13.80
CA ARG A 69 1.84 0.34 14.31
C ARG A 69 2.53 -0.90 13.80
N ASN A 70 3.80 -0.76 13.44
CA ASN A 70 4.67 -1.88 13.09
C ASN A 70 4.24 -2.64 11.81
N LEU A 71 3.59 -1.99 10.85
CA LEU A 71 3.32 -2.59 9.53
C LEU A 71 4.61 -3.02 8.85
N GLU A 72 5.67 -2.23 9.03
CA GLU A 72 7.04 -2.50 8.59
C GLU A 72 7.68 -3.72 9.27
N ARG A 73 7.14 -4.17 10.41
CA ARG A 73 7.55 -5.45 11.04
C ARG A 73 6.80 -6.66 10.46
N LEU A 74 5.65 -6.44 9.84
CA LEU A 74 4.86 -7.49 9.19
C LEU A 74 5.33 -7.71 7.76
N PHE A 75 5.65 -6.61 7.07
CA PHE A 75 6.12 -6.61 5.69
C PHE A 75 7.43 -5.82 5.62
N HIS A 76 8.55 -6.53 5.63
CA HIS A 76 9.89 -5.96 5.51
C HIS A 76 10.07 -5.18 4.21
N CYS A 77 9.39 -5.61 3.14
CA CYS A 77 9.45 -4.96 1.84
C CYS A 77 9.00 -3.49 1.86
N LEU A 78 8.24 -3.05 2.88
CA LEU A 78 7.78 -1.66 2.98
C LEU A 78 8.93 -0.65 3.10
N GLU A 79 10.01 -0.99 3.79
CA GLU A 79 11.18 -0.13 3.98
C GLU A 79 12.37 -0.59 3.12
N ASP A 80 12.55 -1.90 2.94
CA ASP A 80 13.74 -2.45 2.29
C ASP A 80 13.67 -2.44 0.76
N VAL A 81 12.48 -2.25 0.17
CA VAL A 81 12.30 -2.17 -1.28
C VAL A 81 12.08 -0.73 -1.70
N VAL A 82 12.90 -0.23 -2.61
CA VAL A 82 12.75 1.09 -3.23
C VAL A 82 12.27 0.94 -4.67
N LYS A 83 11.14 1.56 -5.02
CA LYS A 83 10.58 1.52 -6.39
C LYS A 83 10.50 2.92 -7.01
N LYS A 84 10.50 2.97 -8.34
CA LYS A 84 10.12 4.17 -9.12
C LYS A 84 8.61 4.15 -9.33
N CYS A 85 7.99 5.33 -9.29
CA CYS A 85 6.57 5.46 -9.60
C CYS A 85 6.31 4.95 -11.04
N PRO A 86 5.33 4.04 -11.23
CA PRO A 86 4.98 3.54 -12.56
C PRO A 86 4.23 4.55 -13.41
N GLU A 87 3.60 5.56 -12.80
CA GLU A 87 2.63 6.42 -13.47
C GLU A 87 3.21 7.55 -14.33
N THR A 88 2.43 7.92 -15.34
CA THR A 88 2.59 9.15 -16.12
C THR A 88 1.60 10.19 -15.63
N ILE A 89 2.03 11.44 -15.53
CA ILE A 89 1.15 12.56 -15.19
C ILE A 89 0.32 12.85 -16.44
N GLU A 90 -0.93 12.37 -16.47
CA GLU A 90 -1.83 12.43 -17.64
C GLU A 90 -1.94 13.83 -18.25
N ALA A 91 -1.87 14.88 -17.42
CA ALA A 91 -1.95 16.27 -17.89
C ALA A 91 -0.73 16.74 -18.71
N SER A 92 0.36 15.96 -18.79
CA SER A 92 1.62 16.42 -19.38
C SER A 92 2.42 15.37 -20.17
N ASP A 93 1.95 14.13 -20.26
CA ASP A 93 2.71 12.98 -20.80
C ASP A 93 4.10 12.79 -20.14
N VAL A 94 4.33 13.41 -18.98
CA VAL A 94 5.59 13.32 -18.23
C VAL A 94 5.49 12.20 -17.20
N GLN A 95 6.44 11.27 -17.23
CA GLN A 95 6.55 10.24 -16.19
C GLN A 95 6.77 10.85 -14.80
N CYS A 96 6.01 10.38 -13.81
CA CYS A 96 6.24 10.72 -12.42
C CYS A 96 7.66 10.31 -12.00
N ARG A 97 8.40 11.24 -11.41
CA ARG A 97 9.84 11.06 -11.12
C ARG A 97 10.11 10.51 -9.72
N LYS A 98 9.08 10.22 -8.93
CA LYS A 98 9.23 9.76 -7.55
C LYS A 98 9.92 8.38 -7.53
N LYS A 99 10.91 8.26 -6.65
CA LYS A 99 11.59 7.01 -6.29
C LYS A 99 11.62 6.94 -4.77
N LEU A 100 10.86 6.02 -4.19
CA LEU A 100 10.53 5.99 -2.76
C LEU A 100 10.63 4.56 -2.21
N PRO A 101 10.83 4.37 -0.89
CA PRO A 101 10.53 3.12 -0.22
C PRO A 101 9.11 2.66 -0.52
N LEU A 102 8.87 1.35 -0.54
CA LEU A 102 7.64 0.77 -1.06
C LEU A 102 6.39 1.24 -0.28
N GLY A 103 6.48 1.37 1.04
CA GLY A 103 5.38 1.90 1.86
C GLY A 103 4.98 3.31 1.44
N ALA A 104 5.97 4.19 1.27
CA ALA A 104 5.75 5.55 0.77
C ALA A 104 5.27 5.57 -0.69
N MET A 105 5.72 4.64 -1.53
CA MET A 105 5.25 4.50 -2.91
C MET A 105 3.78 4.08 -2.97
N ILE A 106 3.35 3.19 -2.09
CA ILE A 106 1.93 2.77 -1.98
C ILE A 106 1.05 3.97 -1.60
N VAL A 107 1.46 4.76 -0.60
CA VAL A 107 0.74 5.99 -0.21
C VAL A 107 0.69 6.98 -1.35
N HIS A 108 1.82 7.20 -2.04
CA HIS A 108 1.90 8.08 -3.20
C HIS A 108 0.94 7.64 -4.32
N LEU A 109 0.90 6.35 -4.66
CA LEU A 109 -0.02 5.84 -5.69
C LEU A 109 -1.49 5.97 -5.27
N ASN A 110 -1.80 5.73 -4.00
CA ASN A 110 -3.14 5.90 -3.45
C ASN A 110 -3.57 7.38 -3.51
N ASP A 111 -2.77 8.28 -2.95
CA ASP A 111 -3.17 9.66 -2.68
C ASP A 111 -2.95 10.60 -3.88
N ASP A 112 -1.80 10.51 -4.55
CA ASP A 112 -1.44 11.45 -5.62
C ASP A 112 -1.90 10.98 -7.00
N HIS A 113 -1.96 9.66 -7.22
CA HIS A 113 -2.37 9.07 -8.49
C HIS A 113 -3.74 8.38 -8.44
N GLY A 114 -4.40 8.38 -7.27
CA GLY A 114 -5.77 7.88 -7.14
C GLY A 114 -5.93 6.39 -7.46
N TRP A 115 -4.85 5.61 -7.43
CA TRP A 115 -4.94 4.18 -7.70
C TRP A 115 -5.88 3.52 -6.70
N THR A 116 -6.72 2.63 -7.21
CA THR A 116 -7.50 1.73 -6.37
C THR A 116 -6.57 0.81 -5.57
N ARG A 117 -7.06 0.34 -4.43
CA ARG A 117 -6.31 -0.61 -3.59
C ARG A 117 -6.04 -1.91 -4.35
N GLU A 118 -6.95 -2.31 -5.21
CA GLU A 118 -6.84 -3.47 -6.10
C GLU A 118 -5.76 -3.28 -7.17
N GLN A 119 -5.67 -2.10 -7.81
CA GLN A 119 -4.58 -1.77 -8.74
C GLN A 119 -3.21 -1.82 -8.05
N ILE A 120 -3.12 -1.27 -6.83
CA ILE A 120 -1.89 -1.33 -6.03
C ILE A 120 -1.54 -2.79 -5.72
N ALA A 121 -2.50 -3.61 -5.29
CA ALA A 121 -2.27 -5.02 -4.98
C ALA A 121 -1.84 -5.83 -6.23
N GLU A 122 -2.42 -5.54 -7.39
CA GLU A 122 -1.99 -6.15 -8.66
C GLU A 122 -0.54 -5.79 -8.98
N TRP A 123 -0.19 -4.50 -8.90
CA TRP A 123 1.19 -4.04 -9.15
C TRP A 123 2.22 -4.66 -8.20
N LEU A 124 1.87 -4.85 -6.93
CA LEU A 124 2.72 -5.55 -5.96
C LEU A 124 2.92 -7.02 -6.33
N SER A 125 1.90 -7.69 -6.87
CA SER A 125 1.92 -9.11 -7.19
C SER A 125 2.86 -9.46 -8.36
N ILE A 126 2.99 -8.55 -9.32
CA ILE A 126 3.81 -8.71 -10.54
C ILE A 126 5.31 -8.41 -10.27
N GLY A 127 5.62 -7.64 -9.23
CA GLY A 127 6.99 -7.31 -8.84
C GLY A 127 7.66 -6.15 -9.61
N ALA A 128 7.15 -5.70 -10.76
CA ALA A 128 7.69 -4.58 -11.55
C ALA A 128 6.59 -3.89 -12.41
N PRO A 129 6.92 -2.82 -13.18
CA PRO A 129 6.16 -1.56 -13.21
C PRO A 129 4.69 -1.74 -13.60
N GLY A 130 3.83 -0.95 -12.95
CA GLY A 130 2.37 -1.00 -12.97
C GLY A 130 1.68 -1.15 -14.32
N PRO A 131 0.38 -1.49 -14.30
CA PRO A 131 -0.38 -1.64 -15.53
C PRO A 131 -0.35 -0.33 -16.32
N ARG A 132 -0.04 -0.44 -17.61
CA ARG A 132 -0.32 0.62 -18.57
C ARG A 132 -1.79 0.50 -18.93
N SER A 133 -2.63 1.39 -18.43
CA SER A 133 -3.92 1.71 -19.05
C SER A 133 -3.69 2.58 -20.28
#